data_AF-A0A920FB64-F1
#
_entry.id   AF-A0A920FB64-F1
#
_cell.length_a   1.000
_cell.length_b   1.000
_cell.length_c   1.000
_cell.angle_alpha   90.00
_cell.angle_beta   90.00
_cell.angle_gamma   90.00
#
_symmetry.space_group_name_H-M   'P 1'
#
loop_
_entity.id
_entity.type
_entity.pdbx_description
1 polymer ?
#
loop_
_entity_poly.entity_id
_entity_poly.type
_entity_poly.pdbx_seq_one_letter_code
_entity_poly.pdbx_strand_id
1 'polypeptide(L)'
;MNLNRLLKKKCSIFYKLLEANTGERMVVRIFLTLSVLVFSVVSSDNTYSQQEVSGRATIISGDTISIKNMDDGKQFIFRLWGIDAPELEQPCEKKNGQSVDCGVLARNAVRAIVRKKRASVC
;
A
#
# COMPACT_ATOMS: atom_id res chain seq x y z
N MET A 1 -27.15 37.40 -18.35
CA MET A 1 -26.81 37.43 -16.90
C MET A 1 -25.71 38.46 -16.69
N ASN A 2 -25.98 39.56 -15.97
CA ASN A 2 -25.20 40.80 -16.05
C ASN A 2 -24.02 40.81 -15.05
N LEU A 3 -22.78 40.82 -15.53
CA LEU A 3 -21.54 40.70 -14.74
C LEU A 3 -21.41 41.78 -13.64
N ASN A 4 -21.92 42.99 -13.91
CA ASN A 4 -21.97 44.10 -12.95
C ASN A 4 -22.87 43.81 -11.73
N ARG A 5 -23.88 42.94 -11.89
CA ARG A 5 -24.80 42.54 -10.81
C ARG A 5 -24.13 41.50 -9.89
N LEU A 6 -23.27 40.65 -10.43
CA LEU A 6 -22.49 39.67 -9.67
C LEU A 6 -21.36 40.34 -8.87
N LEU A 7 -20.67 41.31 -9.48
CA LEU A 7 -19.65 42.10 -8.79
C LEU A 7 -20.24 42.91 -7.63
N LYS A 8 -21.42 43.53 -7.80
CA LYS A 8 -22.13 44.20 -6.71
C LYS A 8 -22.54 43.24 -5.58
N LYS A 9 -23.01 42.03 -5.90
CA LYS A 9 -23.38 41.02 -4.88
C LYS A 9 -22.16 40.54 -4.09
N LYS A 10 -21.02 40.29 -4.76
CA LYS A 10 -19.77 39.89 -4.09
C LYS A 10 -19.25 40.99 -3.15
N CYS A 11 -19.31 42.26 -3.57
CA CYS A 11 -18.83 43.39 -2.77
C CYS A 11 -19.71 43.66 -1.53
N SER A 12 -21.05 43.51 -1.65
CA SER A 12 -21.97 43.70 -0.52
C SER A 12 -21.83 42.63 0.57
N ILE A 13 -21.61 41.37 0.18
CA ILE A 13 -21.35 40.28 1.14
C ILE A 13 -20.00 40.50 1.85
N PHE A 14 -18.98 40.92 1.10
CA PHE A 14 -17.65 41.21 1.65
C PHE A 14 -17.66 42.38 2.64
N TYR A 15 -18.40 43.46 2.36
CA TYR A 15 -18.54 44.60 3.27
C TYR A 15 -19.42 44.29 4.50
N LYS A 16 -20.48 43.48 4.36
CA LYS A 16 -21.27 43.01 5.50
C LYS A 16 -20.46 42.14 6.48
N LEU A 17 -19.47 41.40 5.98
CA LEU A 17 -18.52 40.67 6.83
C LEU A 17 -17.52 41.60 7.55
N LEU A 18 -17.28 42.81 7.03
CA LEU A 18 -16.43 43.83 7.65
C LEU A 18 -17.17 44.64 8.74
N GLU A 19 -18.47 44.87 8.58
CA GLU A 19 -19.38 45.57 9.52
C GLU A 19 -20.09 44.65 10.53
N ALA A 20 -19.78 43.35 10.51
CA ALA A 20 -20.34 42.39 11.44
C ALA A 20 -19.94 42.73 12.89
N ASN A 21 -20.93 42.81 13.80
CA ASN A 21 -20.73 43.07 15.23
C ASN A 21 -19.67 42.12 15.81
N THR A 22 -18.94 42.56 16.86
CA THR A 22 -17.84 41.81 17.50
C THR A 22 -18.19 40.34 17.82
N GLY A 23 -19.48 40.05 18.07
CA GLY A 23 -20.01 38.70 18.27
C GLY A 23 -20.05 37.83 17.00
N GLU A 24 -20.41 38.35 15.83
CA GLU A 24 -20.44 37.57 14.57
C GLU A 24 -19.02 37.20 14.11
N ARG A 25 -18.04 38.09 14.34
CA ARG A 25 -16.61 37.80 14.12
C ARG A 25 -16.11 36.67 15.04
N MET A 26 -16.58 36.62 16.29
CA MET A 26 -16.25 35.54 17.22
C MET A 26 -16.86 34.21 16.76
N VAL A 27 -18.12 34.21 16.31
CA VAL A 27 -18.80 33.01 15.80
C VAL A 27 -18.11 32.46 14.57
N VAL A 28 -17.74 33.30 13.60
CA VAL A 28 -17.02 32.87 12.39
C VAL A 28 -15.64 32.29 12.73
N ARG A 29 -14.91 32.88 13.69
CA ARG A 29 -13.63 32.34 14.16
C ARG A 29 -13.80 31.00 14.87
N ILE A 30 -14.81 30.87 15.74
CA ILE A 30 -15.13 29.61 16.43
C ILE A 30 -15.45 28.53 15.40
N PHE A 31 -16.31 28.81 14.42
CA PHE A 31 -16.63 27.88 13.34
C PHE A 31 -15.42 27.50 12.49
N LEU A 32 -14.56 28.47 12.13
CA LEU A 32 -13.32 28.19 11.41
C LEU A 32 -12.36 27.32 12.24
N THR A 33 -12.20 27.62 13.52
CA THR A 33 -11.33 26.81 14.40
C THR A 33 -11.88 25.40 14.61
N LEU A 34 -13.19 25.23 14.79
CA LEU A 34 -13.86 23.92 14.88
C LEU A 34 -13.72 23.14 13.57
N SER A 35 -13.91 23.80 12.42
CA SER A 35 -13.74 23.16 11.12
C SER A 35 -12.31 22.69 10.87
N VAL A 36 -11.30 23.48 11.28
CA VAL A 36 -9.89 23.09 11.16
C VAL A 36 -9.55 21.94 12.11
N LEU A 37 -10.06 21.98 13.35
CA LEU A 37 -9.89 20.90 14.31
C LEU A 37 -10.48 19.59 13.79
N VAL A 38 -11.73 19.61 13.29
CA VAL A 38 -12.39 18.43 12.73
C VAL A 38 -11.64 17.88 11.52
N PHE A 39 -11.20 18.74 10.60
CA PHE A 39 -10.42 18.32 9.43
C PHE A 39 -9.11 17.62 9.84
N SER A 40 -8.44 18.11 10.89
CA SER A 40 -7.19 17.52 11.40
C SER A 40 -7.38 16.11 11.96
N VAL A 41 -8.55 15.78 12.55
CA VAL A 41 -8.83 14.42 13.05
C VAL A 41 -9.12 13.44 11.90
N VAL A 42 -9.76 13.93 10.83
CA VAL A 42 -10.14 13.11 9.67
C VAL A 42 -8.93 12.74 8.80
N SER A 43 -7.88 13.57 8.77
CA SER A 43 -6.63 13.28 8.06
C SER A 43 -5.70 12.29 8.78
N SER A 44 -6.24 11.45 9.67
CA SER A 44 -5.47 10.34 10.22
C SER A 44 -5.20 9.33 9.10
N ASP A 45 -4.05 9.47 8.42
CA ASP A 45 -3.55 8.47 7.50
C ASP A 45 -3.50 7.15 8.26
N ASN A 46 -4.25 6.15 7.79
CA ASN A 46 -4.09 4.79 8.27
C ASN A 46 -2.68 4.36 7.87
N THR A 47 -1.70 4.53 8.76
CA THR A 47 -0.41 3.86 8.65
C THR A 47 -0.69 2.37 8.66
N TYR A 48 -0.85 1.80 7.46
CA TYR A 48 -0.79 0.37 7.24
C TYR A 48 0.61 -0.04 7.69
N SER A 49 0.70 -0.52 8.93
CA SER A 49 1.87 -1.22 9.42
C SER A 49 1.93 -2.54 8.64
N GLN A 50 2.58 -2.51 7.48
CA GLN A 50 3.00 -3.70 6.76
C GLN A 50 3.87 -4.51 7.73
N GLN A 51 3.32 -5.62 8.20
CA GLN A 51 4.00 -6.45 9.17
C GLN A 51 5.10 -7.22 8.44
N GLU A 52 6.33 -6.71 8.55
CA GLU A 52 7.49 -7.38 7.97
C GLU A 52 7.64 -8.78 8.57
N VAL A 53 7.48 -9.79 7.74
CA VAL A 53 7.72 -11.18 8.09
C VAL A 53 9.15 -11.51 7.72
N SER A 54 9.98 -11.73 8.74
CA SER A 54 11.36 -12.17 8.57
C SER A 54 11.57 -13.54 9.23
N GLY A 55 12.50 -14.33 8.68
CA GLY A 55 12.75 -15.66 9.21
C GLY A 55 13.58 -16.55 8.29
N ARG A 56 13.48 -17.87 8.54
CA ARG A 56 14.13 -18.87 7.68
C ARG A 56 13.26 -19.15 6.47
N ALA A 57 13.74 -18.77 5.30
CA ALA A 57 13.07 -19.05 4.04
C ALA A 57 13.33 -20.48 3.53
N THR A 58 12.27 -21.12 3.03
CA THR A 58 12.27 -22.39 2.32
C THR A 58 11.57 -22.18 0.98
N ILE A 59 12.24 -22.54 -0.12
CA ILE A 59 11.68 -22.40 -1.47
C ILE A 59 10.86 -23.65 -1.80
N ILE A 60 9.54 -23.46 -1.99
CA ILE A 60 8.59 -24.52 -2.33
C ILE A 60 8.60 -24.76 -3.84
N SER A 61 8.37 -23.71 -4.64
CA SER A 61 8.37 -23.73 -6.12
C SER A 61 9.14 -22.51 -6.66
N GLY A 62 9.09 -22.26 -7.97
CA GLY A 62 9.74 -21.09 -8.58
C GLY A 62 9.09 -19.73 -8.25
N ASP A 63 7.91 -19.72 -7.62
CA ASP A 63 7.17 -18.51 -7.24
C ASP A 63 6.61 -18.56 -5.81
N THR A 64 6.71 -19.70 -5.13
CA THR A 64 6.13 -19.90 -3.80
C THR A 64 7.23 -20.13 -2.77
N ILE A 65 7.23 -19.30 -1.73
CA ILE A 65 8.24 -19.25 -0.67
C ILE A 65 7.54 -19.41 0.67
N SER A 66 8.08 -20.26 1.53
CA SER A 66 7.67 -20.31 2.93
C SER A 66 8.69 -19.64 3.83
N ILE A 67 8.25 -18.79 4.75
CA ILE A 67 9.09 -18.17 5.76
C ILE A 67 8.63 -18.66 7.13
N LYS A 68 9.52 -19.30 7.86
CA LYS A 68 9.31 -19.63 9.27
C LYS A 68 9.92 -18.54 10.14
N ASN A 69 9.08 -17.78 10.83
CA ASN A 69 9.52 -16.82 11.84
C ASN A 69 10.19 -17.59 13.00
N MET A 70 11.35 -17.13 13.44
CA MET A 70 12.16 -17.83 14.44
C MET A 70 11.78 -17.45 15.88
N ASP A 71 11.08 -16.34 16.08
CA ASP A 71 10.68 -15.81 17.39
C ASP A 71 9.36 -16.44 17.85
N ASP A 72 8.33 -16.44 16.99
CA ASP A 72 7.01 -17.01 17.30
C ASP A 72 6.75 -18.38 16.66
N GLY A 73 7.68 -18.87 15.83
CA GLY A 73 7.60 -20.16 15.17
C GLY A 73 6.58 -20.25 14.03
N LYS A 74 5.84 -19.16 13.73
CA LYS A 74 4.80 -19.17 12.70
C LYS A 74 5.39 -19.37 11.32
N GLN A 75 4.66 -20.13 10.50
CA GLN A 75 5.01 -20.39 9.12
C GLN A 75 4.07 -19.62 8.20
N PHE A 76 4.64 -18.78 7.35
CA PHE A 76 3.94 -18.02 6.33
C PHE A 76 4.29 -18.58 4.96
N ILE A 77 3.34 -18.57 4.04
CA ILE A 77 3.53 -18.99 2.65
C ILE A 77 3.18 -17.79 1.77
N PHE A 78 4.13 -17.39 0.93
CA PHE A 78 4.01 -16.26 0.03
C PHE A 78 4.13 -16.74 -1.42
N ARG A 79 3.19 -16.31 -2.27
CA ARG A 79 3.30 -16.45 -3.72
C ARG A 79 3.71 -15.11 -4.31
N LEU A 80 4.71 -15.12 -5.19
CA LEU A 80 5.19 -13.94 -5.87
C LEU A 80 4.13 -13.46 -6.87
N TRP A 81 3.61 -12.26 -6.63
CA TRP A 81 2.60 -11.67 -7.50
C TRP A 81 3.18 -11.34 -8.88
N GLY A 82 2.41 -11.62 -9.93
CA GLY A 82 2.77 -11.32 -11.31
C GLY A 82 3.74 -12.32 -11.96
N ILE A 83 4.09 -13.41 -11.27
CA ILE A 83 4.90 -14.50 -11.79
C ILE A 83 4.14 -15.81 -11.56
N ASP A 84 4.12 -16.67 -12.57
CA ASP A 84 3.60 -18.03 -12.47
C ASP A 84 4.72 -19.00 -12.87
N ALA A 85 5.25 -19.73 -11.90
CA ALA A 85 6.34 -20.67 -12.14
C ALA A 85 5.81 -22.07 -12.44
N PRO A 86 6.53 -22.88 -13.24
CA PRO A 86 6.15 -24.28 -13.45
C PRO A 86 6.05 -25.04 -12.13
N GLU A 87 4.99 -25.81 -11.98
CA GLU A 87 4.81 -26.71 -10.84
C GLU A 87 5.88 -27.81 -10.85
N LEU A 88 6.21 -28.36 -9.68
CA LEU A 88 7.36 -29.27 -9.52
C LEU A 88 7.27 -30.53 -10.38
N GLU A 89 6.05 -30.99 -10.62
CA GLU A 89 5.74 -32.23 -11.34
C GLU A 89 5.41 -31.97 -12.81
N GLN A 90 5.42 -30.70 -13.24
CA GLN A 90 5.14 -30.37 -14.63
C GLN A 90 6.37 -30.67 -15.50
N PRO A 91 6.26 -31.59 -16.47
CA PRO A 91 7.35 -31.86 -17.41
C PRO A 91 7.44 -30.74 -18.45
N CYS A 92 8.67 -30.41 -18.84
CA CYS A 92 8.96 -29.58 -20.00
C CYS A 92 9.83 -30.35 -20.98
N GLU A 93 9.84 -29.95 -22.25
CA GLU A 93 10.71 -30.57 -23.26
C GLU A 93 11.76 -29.60 -23.79
N LYS A 94 12.97 -30.10 -23.97
CA LYS A 94 14.02 -29.42 -24.74
C LYS A 94 13.70 -29.50 -26.23
N LYS A 95 14.38 -28.66 -27.02
CA LYS A 95 14.29 -28.66 -28.49
C LYS A 95 14.61 -30.02 -29.15
N ASN A 96 15.33 -30.91 -28.45
CA ASN A 96 15.66 -32.25 -28.91
C ASN A 96 14.66 -33.33 -28.43
N GLY A 97 13.53 -32.95 -27.84
CA GLY A 97 12.50 -33.86 -27.32
C GLY A 97 12.82 -34.48 -25.96
N GLN A 98 13.93 -34.10 -25.32
CA GLN A 98 14.26 -34.61 -23.99
C GLN A 98 13.39 -33.95 -22.92
N SER A 99 12.72 -34.76 -22.10
CA SER A 99 11.97 -34.28 -20.92
C SER A 99 12.91 -33.71 -19.85
N VAL A 100 12.47 -32.64 -19.20
CA VAL A 100 13.17 -31.88 -18.16
C VAL A 100 12.21 -31.45 -17.08
N ASP A 101 12.63 -31.60 -15.83
CA ASP A 101 11.91 -31.12 -14.66
C ASP A 101 12.07 -29.60 -14.49
N CYS A 102 11.36 -28.83 -15.32
CA CYS A 102 11.44 -27.37 -15.32
C CYS A 102 11.01 -26.75 -13.99
N GLY A 103 10.04 -27.33 -13.29
CA GLY A 103 9.67 -26.90 -11.94
C GLY A 103 10.82 -27.06 -10.93
N VAL A 104 11.57 -28.16 -11.02
CA VAL A 104 12.75 -28.38 -10.18
C VAL A 104 13.86 -27.37 -10.51
N LEU A 105 14.08 -27.09 -11.79
CA LEU A 105 15.05 -26.08 -12.23
C LEU A 105 14.68 -24.68 -11.71
N ALA A 106 13.42 -24.27 -11.87
CA ALA A 106 12.93 -22.98 -11.41
C ALA A 106 13.09 -22.82 -9.89
N ARG A 107 12.66 -23.84 -9.11
CA ARG A 107 12.85 -23.87 -7.65
C ARG A 107 14.33 -23.74 -7.27
N ASN A 108 15.21 -24.46 -7.95
CA ASN A 108 16.64 -24.45 -7.64
C ASN A 108 17.29 -23.10 -7.96
N ALA A 109 16.86 -22.43 -9.03
CA ALA A 109 17.32 -21.08 -9.36
C ALA A 109 16.97 -20.08 -8.24
N VAL A 110 15.70 -20.05 -7.81
CA VAL A 110 15.27 -19.18 -6.70
C VAL A 110 16.00 -19.52 -5.40
N ARG A 111 16.16 -20.82 -5.11
CA ARG A 111 16.93 -21.29 -3.95
C ARG A 111 18.38 -20.80 -3.95
N ALA A 112 19.04 -20.80 -5.10
CA ALA A 112 20.41 -20.30 -5.22
C ALA A 112 20.52 -18.79 -4.94
N ILE A 113 19.48 -18.03 -5.28
CA ILE A 113 19.39 -16.58 -5.01
C ILE A 113 19.12 -16.33 -3.52
N VAL A 114 18.12 -17.00 -2.94
CA VAL A 114 17.69 -16.78 -1.56
C VAL A 114 18.70 -17.31 -0.54
N ARG A 115 19.42 -18.42 -0.80
CA ARG A 115 20.46 -18.93 0.11
C ARG A 115 21.60 -17.93 0.38
N LYS A 116 21.75 -16.91 -0.47
CA LYS A 116 22.76 -15.85 -0.29
C LYS A 116 22.26 -14.66 0.55
N LYS A 117 21.01 -14.66 1.02
CA LYS A 117 20.37 -13.51 1.69
C LYS A 117 19.46 -13.94 2.85
N ARG A 118 19.36 -13.09 3.88
CA ARG A 118 18.29 -13.20 4.89
C ARG A 118 17.00 -12.72 4.23
N ALA A 119 15.91 -13.48 4.33
CA ALA A 119 14.65 -13.15 3.68
C ALA A 119 13.74 -12.40 4.64
N SER A 120 13.26 -11.23 4.21
CA SER A 120 12.15 -10.53 4.80
C SER A 120 11.18 -10.06 3.71
N VAL A 121 9.89 -10.05 4.03
CA VAL A 121 8.80 -9.67 3.13
C VAL A 121 7.88 -8.74 3.93
N CYS A 122 7.53 -7.58 3.36
CA CYS A 122 6.65 -6.57 3.97
C CYS A 122 5.17 -6.86 3.68
#